data_AF-A0A7W5LIS4-F1
#
_entry.id   AF-A0A7W5LIS4-F1
#
_cell.length_a   1.000
_cell.length_b   1.000
_cell.length_c   1.000
_cell.angle_alpha   90.00
_cell.angle_beta   90.00
_cell.angle_gamma   90.00
#
_symmetry.space_group_name_H-M   'P 1'
#
loop_
_entity.id
_entity.type
_entity.pdbx_description
1 polymer ?
#
loop_
_entity_poly.entity_id
_entity_poly.type
_entity_poly.pdbx_seq_one_letter_code
_entity_poly.pdbx_strand_id
1 'polypeptide(L)'
;MNIKSLLLGSAAALAAASGAHAADAIVAAEPEPLEYVRICDAYGAGYFFIPGTETCLKIGGKVRTEGEWYDAYNRTSKVGTLWHTRAELNVDTATDTEYGPLKTETIVRWDWNDGGSTTTNLLWSYISLGGFTVGKTDSYYNQFVGYAGDVINDDVIYDGPYELNQLTYNYDAGNGFTAVVSLEDSNSGSDSTTYDGAWVQSKADHYAPNVVAGAGYKAGAWSFKVVGGYDSIVEEGAVKARVDADFGAFSAFLMGGWNTDGDKLNQYAGSNQNISACTAPDGTVHGAKCGWGDWAVWGGVGVPFNDKLKWNLQLAYTDSKIFEATTNLKFNPVKNLLVEPELTYVHYDVAKDDTVAGILRFERNF
;
A
#
# COMPACT_ATOMS: atom_id res chain seq x y z
N MET A 1 -53.38 -80.19 -64.33
CA MET A 1 -52.03 -80.80 -64.22
C MET A 1 -51.20 -79.97 -63.27
N ASN A 2 -50.45 -80.66 -62.39
CA ASN A 2 -49.62 -80.15 -61.28
C ASN A 2 -48.43 -79.27 -61.70
N ILE A 3 -47.93 -78.45 -60.76
CA ILE A 3 -46.54 -78.30 -60.24
C ILE A 3 -46.47 -76.99 -59.41
N LYS A 4 -46.35 -77.00 -58.07
CA LYS A 4 -45.14 -77.08 -57.19
C LYS A 4 -44.08 -75.96 -57.37
N SER A 5 -43.90 -75.09 -56.37
CA SER A 5 -42.63 -74.80 -55.62
C SER A 5 -42.83 -73.59 -54.69
N LEU A 6 -42.72 -73.73 -53.35
CA LEU A 6 -41.58 -73.36 -52.49
C LEU A 6 -41.04 -71.93 -52.69
N LEU A 7 -41.09 -71.12 -51.62
CA LEU A 7 -39.90 -70.61 -50.92
C LEU A 7 -40.30 -69.95 -49.57
N LEU A 8 -39.42 -70.17 -48.60
CA LEU A 8 -39.52 -69.82 -47.18
C LEU A 8 -39.30 -68.34 -46.91
N GLY A 9 -39.97 -67.80 -45.89
CA GLY A 9 -39.70 -66.47 -45.36
C GLY A 9 -40.47 -66.18 -44.07
N SER A 10 -39.83 -66.54 -42.94
CA SER A 10 -39.90 -65.93 -41.60
C SER A 10 -41.15 -65.19 -41.12
N ALA A 11 -41.75 -65.68 -40.02
CA ALA A 11 -41.90 -64.94 -38.76
C ALA A 11 -42.72 -65.75 -37.73
N ALA A 12 -42.26 -65.71 -36.47
CA ALA A 12 -43.05 -65.64 -35.23
C ALA A 12 -42.56 -66.59 -34.11
N ALA A 13 -41.75 -65.98 -33.23
CA ALA A 13 -41.95 -65.87 -31.79
C ALA A 13 -41.79 -67.06 -30.82
N LEU A 14 -41.23 -66.66 -29.67
CA LEU A 14 -41.23 -67.23 -28.32
C LEU A 14 -40.16 -68.28 -27.96
N ALA A 15 -39.18 -67.81 -27.18
CA ALA A 15 -38.85 -68.44 -25.90
C ALA A 15 -38.19 -67.42 -24.96
N ALA A 16 -38.83 -67.17 -23.82
CA ALA A 16 -38.23 -66.52 -22.67
C ALA A 16 -37.45 -67.57 -21.85
N ALA A 17 -36.24 -67.26 -21.39
CA ALA A 17 -35.67 -67.74 -20.12
C ALA A 17 -34.30 -67.10 -19.81
N SER A 18 -34.25 -66.43 -18.66
CA SER A 18 -33.13 -66.26 -17.72
C SER A 18 -31.68 -66.19 -18.24
N GLY A 19 -31.10 -65.00 -18.15
CA GLY A 19 -29.67 -64.80 -17.92
C GLY A 19 -29.51 -63.68 -16.89
N ALA A 20 -29.27 -64.04 -15.63
CA ALA A 20 -28.87 -63.09 -14.61
C ALA A 20 -27.48 -62.53 -15.00
N HIS A 21 -27.44 -61.27 -15.42
CA HIS A 21 -26.20 -60.50 -15.45
C HIS A 21 -26.29 -59.50 -14.31
N ALA A 22 -25.40 -59.65 -13.34
CA ALA A 22 -25.11 -58.62 -12.36
C ALA A 22 -24.71 -57.35 -13.13
N ALA A 23 -25.61 -56.38 -13.16
CA ALA A 23 -25.29 -55.02 -13.53
C ALA A 23 -24.85 -54.31 -12.25
N ASP A 24 -23.54 -54.36 -11.94
CA ASP A 24 -22.94 -53.20 -11.29
C ASP A 24 -22.97 -52.08 -12.32
N ALA A 25 -24.10 -51.39 -12.37
CA ALA A 25 -24.13 -50.04 -12.89
C ALA A 25 -23.27 -49.24 -11.93
N ILE A 26 -21.97 -49.15 -12.22
CA ILE A 26 -21.21 -47.98 -11.83
C ILE A 26 -21.92 -46.83 -12.52
N VAL A 27 -22.86 -46.23 -11.80
CA VAL A 27 -23.32 -44.88 -12.08
C VAL A 27 -22.04 -44.07 -11.98
N ALA A 28 -21.41 -43.84 -13.13
CA ALA A 28 -20.52 -42.71 -13.27
C ALA A 28 -21.40 -41.54 -12.89
N ALA A 29 -21.24 -41.04 -11.67
CA ALA A 29 -21.78 -39.75 -11.31
C ALA A 29 -21.36 -38.83 -12.45
N GLU A 30 -22.36 -38.36 -13.21
CA GLU A 30 -22.15 -37.27 -14.14
C GLU A 30 -21.41 -36.21 -13.33
N PRO A 31 -20.17 -35.85 -13.69
CA PRO A 31 -19.40 -34.93 -12.87
C PRO A 31 -20.29 -33.71 -12.74
N GLU A 32 -20.78 -33.45 -11.51
CA GLU A 32 -21.58 -32.27 -11.26
C GLU A 32 -20.80 -31.11 -11.88
N PRO A 33 -21.43 -30.25 -12.70
CA PRO A 33 -20.75 -29.11 -13.27
C PRO A 33 -20.26 -28.30 -12.08
N LEU A 34 -19.00 -28.51 -11.75
CA LEU A 34 -18.36 -27.91 -10.60
C LEU A 34 -18.47 -26.41 -10.86
N GLU A 35 -19.27 -25.72 -10.04
CA GLU A 35 -19.40 -24.28 -10.06
C GLU A 35 -18.09 -23.70 -9.52
N TYR A 36 -17.02 -23.77 -10.33
CA TYR A 36 -15.67 -23.61 -9.84
C TYR A 36 -15.39 -22.20 -9.31
N VAL A 37 -16.18 -21.21 -9.73
CA VAL A 37 -16.05 -19.83 -9.27
C VAL A 37 -17.43 -19.17 -9.35
N ARG A 38 -18.09 -19.02 -8.20
CA ARG A 38 -19.34 -18.24 -8.10
C ARG A 38 -19.00 -16.78 -7.84
N ILE A 39 -19.67 -15.86 -8.50
CA ILE A 39 -19.48 -14.42 -8.27
C ILE A 39 -19.98 -14.08 -6.86
N CYS A 40 -19.22 -13.27 -6.13
CA CYS A 40 -19.65 -12.71 -4.85
C CYS A 40 -19.75 -11.19 -4.96
N ASP A 41 -20.96 -10.67 -5.17
CA ASP A 41 -21.18 -9.23 -5.34
C ASP A 41 -21.28 -8.45 -4.01
N ALA A 42 -21.33 -9.15 -2.87
CA ALA A 42 -21.56 -8.53 -1.55
C ALA A 42 -20.46 -7.54 -1.13
N TYR A 43 -19.21 -7.76 -1.57
CA TYR A 43 -18.05 -6.95 -1.18
C TYR A 43 -17.47 -6.12 -2.34
N GLY A 44 -18.18 -6.06 -3.46
CA GLY A 44 -17.81 -5.27 -4.64
C GLY A 44 -17.29 -6.11 -5.81
N ALA A 45 -16.95 -5.43 -6.89
CA ALA A 45 -16.52 -6.07 -8.13
C ALA A 45 -15.20 -6.85 -7.96
N GLY A 46 -15.10 -8.01 -8.61
CA GLY A 46 -13.90 -8.85 -8.64
C GLY A 46 -13.83 -9.90 -7.54
N TYR A 47 -14.80 -9.93 -6.61
CA TYR A 47 -14.90 -10.99 -5.61
C TYR A 47 -15.60 -12.24 -6.17
N PHE A 48 -15.11 -13.40 -5.74
CA PHE A 48 -15.70 -14.70 -6.01
C PHE A 48 -15.66 -15.58 -4.77
N PHE A 49 -16.59 -16.51 -4.64
CA PHE A 49 -16.61 -17.44 -3.52
C PHE A 49 -15.45 -18.43 -3.60
N ILE A 50 -14.77 -18.65 -2.47
CA ILE A 50 -13.87 -19.79 -2.32
C ILE A 50 -14.74 -21.06 -2.33
N PRO A 51 -14.47 -22.04 -3.21
CA PRO A 51 -15.29 -23.25 -3.33
C PRO A 51 -15.50 -23.96 -1.98
N GLY A 52 -16.75 -24.31 -1.69
CA GLY A 52 -17.13 -24.98 -0.43
C GLY A 52 -17.26 -24.05 0.79
N THR A 53 -17.21 -22.73 0.62
CA THR A 53 -17.33 -21.76 1.71
C THR A 53 -18.29 -20.60 1.37
N GLU A 54 -18.61 -19.79 2.38
CA GLU A 54 -19.29 -18.49 2.24
C GLU A 54 -18.30 -17.31 2.15
N THR A 55 -16.99 -17.59 2.20
CA THR A 55 -15.94 -16.58 2.12
C THR A 55 -15.72 -16.15 0.68
N CYS A 56 -15.73 -14.85 0.46
CA CYS A 56 -15.40 -14.23 -0.81
C CYS A 56 -13.91 -13.91 -0.87
N LEU A 57 -13.30 -14.11 -2.04
CA LEU A 57 -11.90 -13.87 -2.36
C LEU A 57 -11.82 -12.92 -3.55
N LYS A 58 -10.90 -11.98 -3.51
CA LYS A 58 -10.52 -11.14 -4.64
C LYS A 58 -9.02 -11.23 -4.82
N ILE A 59 -8.60 -11.38 -6.07
CA ILE A 59 -7.21 -11.36 -6.48
C ILE A 59 -7.01 -10.13 -7.36
N GLY A 60 -5.97 -9.36 -7.07
CA GLY A 60 -5.53 -8.25 -7.90
C GLY A 60 -4.05 -8.03 -7.75
N GLY A 61 -3.58 -6.90 -8.25
CA GLY A 61 -2.21 -6.47 -8.04
C GLY A 61 -1.73 -5.58 -9.15
N LYS A 62 -0.40 -5.50 -9.28
CA LYS A 62 0.22 -4.69 -10.31
C LYS A 62 1.57 -5.23 -10.77
N VAL A 63 1.92 -4.87 -11.99
CA VAL A 63 3.29 -4.94 -12.49
C VAL A 63 3.72 -3.52 -12.82
N ARG A 64 4.83 -3.12 -12.22
CA ARG A 64 5.44 -1.80 -12.40
C ARG A 64 6.88 -1.98 -12.85
N THR A 65 7.31 -1.18 -13.82
CA THR A 65 8.71 -1.09 -14.22
C THR A 65 9.07 0.37 -14.42
N GLU A 66 10.24 0.75 -13.95
CA GLU A 66 10.67 2.14 -13.96
C GLU A 66 12.17 2.28 -14.16
N GLY A 67 12.55 3.34 -14.85
CA GLY A 67 13.92 3.81 -14.94
C GLY A 67 14.08 5.03 -14.05
N GLU A 68 15.08 4.97 -13.18
CA GLU A 68 15.41 6.03 -12.21
C GLU A 68 16.76 6.64 -12.59
N TRP A 69 16.87 7.96 -12.42
CA TRP A 69 18.07 8.76 -12.65
C TRP A 69 18.39 9.53 -11.38
N TYR A 70 19.59 9.31 -10.81
CA TYR A 70 19.96 9.81 -9.47
C TYR A 70 18.96 9.38 -8.38
N ASP A 71 19.11 9.90 -7.17
CA ASP A 71 18.32 9.49 -6.00
C ASP A 71 17.95 10.73 -5.18
N ALA A 72 16.65 10.99 -5.02
CA ALA A 72 16.14 12.12 -4.24
C ALA A 72 16.40 12.01 -2.73
N TYR A 73 16.76 10.81 -2.25
CA TYR A 73 17.02 10.51 -0.85
C TYR A 73 18.53 10.44 -0.57
N ASN A 74 19.37 10.43 -1.60
CA ASN A 74 20.81 10.30 -1.47
C ASN A 74 21.56 11.18 -2.49
N ARG A 75 21.98 12.36 -2.02
CA ARG A 75 22.76 13.33 -2.79
C ARG A 75 24.05 12.80 -3.39
N THR A 76 24.67 11.81 -2.73
CA THR A 76 25.92 11.21 -3.20
C THR A 76 25.72 10.10 -4.22
N SER A 77 24.48 9.65 -4.45
CA SER A 77 24.17 8.72 -5.53
C SER A 77 24.45 9.37 -6.88
N LYS A 78 25.33 8.75 -7.69
CA LYS A 78 25.69 9.19 -9.05
C LYS A 78 25.28 8.17 -10.11
N VAL A 79 24.22 7.41 -9.83
CA VAL A 79 23.75 6.37 -10.74
C VAL A 79 23.15 7.02 -11.99
N GLY A 80 23.67 6.61 -13.16
CA GLY A 80 23.22 7.13 -14.45
C GLY A 80 21.84 6.61 -14.83
N THR A 81 21.58 5.32 -14.71
CA THR A 81 20.21 4.78 -14.82
C THR A 81 20.13 3.53 -13.97
N LEU A 82 19.18 3.49 -13.06
CA LEU A 82 18.82 2.30 -12.30
C LEU A 82 17.48 1.79 -12.82
N TRP A 83 17.42 0.51 -13.16
CA TRP A 83 16.16 -0.11 -13.58
C TRP A 83 15.54 -0.89 -12.42
N HIS A 84 14.29 -0.59 -12.11
CA HIS A 84 13.56 -1.19 -11.01
C HIS A 84 12.26 -1.81 -11.53
N THR A 85 12.02 -3.07 -11.20
CA THR A 85 10.78 -3.77 -11.54
C THR A 85 10.14 -4.33 -10.29
N ARG A 86 8.84 -4.08 -10.14
CA ARG A 86 8.00 -4.51 -9.03
C ARG A 86 6.83 -5.33 -9.54
N ALA A 87 6.57 -6.44 -8.87
CA ALA A 87 5.31 -7.15 -8.96
C ALA A 87 4.62 -7.14 -7.58
N GLU A 88 3.32 -6.88 -7.55
CA GLU A 88 2.50 -7.03 -6.34
C GLU A 88 1.36 -7.99 -6.62
N LEU A 89 1.09 -8.86 -5.64
CA LEU A 89 -0.07 -9.72 -5.60
C LEU A 89 -0.90 -9.35 -4.37
N ASN A 90 -2.16 -9.00 -4.62
CA ASN A 90 -3.13 -8.64 -3.59
C ASN A 90 -4.15 -9.76 -3.48
N VAL A 91 -4.39 -10.20 -2.25
CA VAL A 91 -5.32 -11.27 -1.89
C VAL A 91 -6.22 -10.75 -0.78
N ASP A 92 -7.46 -10.44 -1.13
CA ASP A 92 -8.46 -9.93 -0.19
C ASP A 92 -9.49 -11.01 0.09
N THR A 93 -9.87 -11.20 1.35
CA THR A 93 -11.00 -12.06 1.68
C THR A 93 -12.02 -11.33 2.54
N ALA A 94 -13.28 -11.74 2.43
CA ALA A 94 -14.38 -11.17 3.19
C ALA A 94 -15.48 -12.21 3.46
N THR A 95 -16.04 -12.17 4.66
CA THR A 95 -17.21 -12.98 5.05
C THR A 95 -18.08 -12.20 6.04
N ASP A 96 -19.39 -12.46 6.02
CA ASP A 96 -20.34 -11.76 6.88
C ASP A 96 -20.35 -12.42 8.26
N THR A 97 -20.42 -11.59 9.30
CA THR A 97 -20.54 -12.03 10.69
C THR A 97 -21.59 -11.20 11.41
N GLU A 98 -21.98 -11.61 12.62
CA GLU A 98 -22.89 -10.83 13.47
C GLU A 98 -22.32 -9.46 13.89
N TYR A 99 -21.02 -9.23 13.72
CA TYR A 99 -20.32 -7.96 14.01
C TYR A 99 -20.04 -7.13 12.75
N GLY A 100 -20.58 -7.55 11.60
CA GLY A 100 -20.31 -6.98 10.28
C GLY A 100 -19.28 -7.78 9.48
N PRO A 101 -18.80 -7.23 8.35
CA PRO A 101 -17.86 -7.94 7.48
C PRO A 101 -16.51 -8.17 8.17
N LEU A 102 -16.11 -9.44 8.30
CA LEU A 102 -14.76 -9.84 8.65
C LEU A 102 -13.93 -9.87 7.36
N LYS A 103 -12.88 -9.06 7.30
CA LYS A 103 -12.03 -8.94 6.11
C LYS A 103 -10.57 -9.23 6.41
N THR A 104 -9.87 -9.72 5.41
CA THR A 104 -8.41 -9.79 5.40
C THR A 104 -7.88 -9.15 4.13
N GLU A 105 -6.73 -8.50 4.21
CA GLU A 105 -5.97 -8.05 3.05
C GLU A 105 -4.54 -8.53 3.20
N THR A 106 -3.98 -9.04 2.11
CA THR A 106 -2.58 -9.45 2.03
C THR A 106 -1.99 -8.96 0.73
N ILE A 107 -0.93 -8.17 0.82
CA ILE A 107 -0.17 -7.69 -0.33
C ILE A 107 1.26 -8.23 -0.21
N VAL A 108 1.65 -9.07 -1.17
CA VAL A 108 3.03 -9.53 -1.32
C VAL A 108 3.66 -8.80 -2.48
N ARG A 109 4.84 -8.22 -2.23
CA ARG A 109 5.61 -7.43 -3.18
C ARG A 109 6.93 -8.13 -3.48
N TRP A 110 7.29 -8.16 -4.75
CA TRP A 110 8.60 -8.56 -5.22
C TRP A 110 9.26 -7.41 -5.94
N ASP A 111 10.47 -7.05 -5.52
CA ASP A 111 11.26 -5.99 -6.12
C ASP A 111 12.55 -6.56 -6.70
N TRP A 112 12.86 -6.15 -7.93
CA TRP A 112 14.08 -6.50 -8.62
C TRP A 112 14.77 -5.23 -9.11
N ASN A 113 16.02 -5.03 -8.70
CA ASN A 113 16.83 -3.86 -8.99
C ASN A 113 18.05 -4.27 -9.83
N ASP A 114 18.17 -3.72 -11.04
CA ASP A 114 19.34 -3.68 -11.91
C ASP A 114 20.32 -4.89 -11.82
N GLY A 115 19.84 -6.09 -12.14
CA GLY A 115 20.69 -7.30 -12.18
C GLY A 115 20.82 -8.04 -10.84
N GLY A 116 20.23 -7.50 -9.76
CA GLY A 116 20.32 -8.05 -8.41
C GLY A 116 19.43 -9.26 -8.12
N SER A 117 19.39 -9.67 -6.86
CA SER A 117 18.44 -10.67 -6.37
C SER A 117 17.06 -10.05 -6.19
N THR A 118 16.01 -10.82 -6.48
CA THR A 118 14.64 -10.43 -6.16
C THR A 118 14.44 -10.41 -4.66
N THR A 119 14.05 -9.25 -4.11
CA THR A 119 13.65 -9.12 -2.71
C THR A 119 12.14 -9.38 -2.60
N THR A 120 11.71 -9.93 -1.46
CA THR A 120 10.29 -10.18 -1.17
C THR A 120 9.91 -9.41 0.07
N ASN A 121 8.80 -8.68 0.01
CA ASN A 121 8.23 -7.95 1.13
C ASN A 121 6.75 -8.34 1.33
N LEU A 122 6.37 -8.67 2.55
CA LEU A 122 4.98 -8.78 2.96
C LEU A 122 4.49 -7.37 3.31
N LEU A 123 4.05 -6.62 2.29
CA LEU A 123 3.72 -5.20 2.41
C LEU A 123 2.64 -5.00 3.46
N TRP A 124 1.45 -5.57 3.22
CA TRP A 124 0.31 -5.57 4.14
C TRP A 124 -0.15 -7.00 4.42
N SER A 125 -0.56 -7.26 5.67
CA SER A 125 -1.18 -8.51 6.10
C SER A 125 -1.95 -8.26 7.38
N TYR A 126 -3.26 -8.04 7.27
CA TYR A 126 -4.08 -7.66 8.43
C TYR A 126 -5.51 -8.21 8.35
N ILE A 127 -6.16 -8.23 9.50
CA ILE A 127 -7.56 -8.61 9.69
C ILE A 127 -8.33 -7.36 10.13
N SER A 128 -9.53 -7.15 9.60
CA SER A 128 -10.42 -6.06 10.04
C SER A 128 -11.84 -6.53 10.31
N LEU A 129 -12.46 -5.93 11.34
CA LEU A 129 -13.84 -6.20 11.76
C LEU A 129 -14.36 -5.03 12.60
N GLY A 130 -15.52 -4.49 12.26
CA GLY A 130 -16.23 -3.53 13.13
C GLY A 130 -15.41 -2.28 13.52
N GLY A 131 -14.54 -1.79 12.63
CA GLY A 131 -13.65 -0.65 12.87
C GLY A 131 -12.28 -1.03 13.45
N PHE A 132 -12.09 -2.26 13.91
CA PHE A 132 -10.79 -2.77 14.32
C PHE A 132 -9.94 -3.22 13.13
N THR A 133 -8.63 -3.02 13.23
CA THR A 133 -7.60 -3.55 12.35
C THR A 133 -6.49 -4.15 13.21
N VAL A 134 -6.09 -5.39 12.92
CA VAL A 134 -4.95 -6.05 13.58
C VAL A 134 -4.05 -6.72 12.56
N GLY A 135 -2.74 -6.46 12.65
CA GLY A 135 -1.73 -7.02 11.74
C GLY A 135 -0.80 -5.95 11.18
N LYS A 136 -0.13 -6.26 10.06
CA LYS A 136 0.86 -5.38 9.41
C LYS A 136 0.19 -4.51 8.34
N THR A 137 0.31 -3.20 8.47
CA THR A 137 -0.04 -2.21 7.46
C THR A 137 0.69 -0.90 7.77
N ASP A 138 0.48 0.16 6.99
CA ASP A 138 1.10 1.46 7.28
C ASP A 138 0.56 2.04 8.59
N SER A 139 1.35 2.86 9.29
CA SER A 139 0.88 3.50 10.52
C SER A 139 -0.37 4.32 10.27
N TYR A 140 -1.28 4.34 11.23
CA TYR A 140 -2.42 5.27 11.16
C TYR A 140 -2.00 6.72 11.38
N TYR A 141 -0.77 6.98 11.78
CA TYR A 141 -0.17 8.31 11.70
C TYR A 141 -0.11 8.83 10.25
N ASN A 142 0.01 7.92 9.26
CA ASN A 142 -0.05 8.25 7.83
C ASN A 142 -1.42 7.97 7.23
N GLN A 143 -1.97 6.76 7.39
CA GLN A 143 -3.23 6.37 6.76
C GLN A 143 -4.41 7.25 7.18
N PHE A 144 -4.47 7.67 8.45
CA PHE A 144 -5.59 8.45 8.96
C PHE A 144 -5.63 9.84 8.33
N VAL A 145 -4.49 10.55 8.32
CA VAL A 145 -4.39 11.94 7.88
C VAL A 145 -4.21 12.05 6.36
N GLY A 146 -3.54 11.09 5.73
CA GLY A 146 -3.17 11.04 4.31
C GLY A 146 -1.68 11.29 4.08
N TYR A 147 -1.11 10.58 3.09
CA TYR A 147 0.32 10.61 2.69
C TYR A 147 0.76 11.93 2.04
N ALA A 148 2.05 12.24 2.06
CA ALA A 148 2.61 13.55 1.72
C ALA A 148 2.35 14.10 0.30
N GLY A 149 1.85 13.32 -0.67
CA GLY A 149 1.34 13.86 -1.94
C GLY A 149 0.86 12.79 -2.95
N ASP A 150 0.57 13.22 -4.18
CA ASP A 150 0.26 12.33 -5.32
C ASP A 150 1.42 12.37 -6.33
N VAL A 151 2.62 12.12 -5.82
CA VAL A 151 3.87 11.98 -6.58
C VAL A 151 4.54 10.65 -6.25
N ILE A 152 5.57 10.24 -6.98
CA ILE A 152 6.30 8.98 -6.75
C ILE A 152 7.22 9.11 -5.54
N ASN A 153 8.01 10.18 -5.48
CA ASN A 153 8.90 10.53 -4.37
C ASN A 153 8.15 11.46 -3.41
N ASP A 154 7.04 11.01 -2.84
CA ASP A 154 6.22 11.82 -1.94
C ASP A 154 6.76 11.91 -0.51
N ASP A 155 7.66 11.01 -0.13
CA ASP A 155 8.18 10.88 1.24
C ASP A 155 9.68 11.24 1.36
N VAL A 156 10.22 12.03 0.41
CA VAL A 156 11.60 12.57 0.49
C VAL A 156 11.80 13.29 1.81
N ILE A 157 10.88 14.18 2.15
CA ILE A 157 10.69 14.61 3.53
C ILE A 157 9.75 13.60 4.19
N TYR A 158 10.32 12.75 5.03
CA TYR A 158 9.64 11.69 5.78
C TYR A 158 8.32 12.17 6.39
N ASP A 159 7.20 11.51 6.17
CA ASP A 159 5.92 11.97 6.71
C ASP A 159 5.42 11.12 7.88
N GLY A 160 6.05 9.97 8.14
CA GLY A 160 5.72 9.08 9.25
C GLY A 160 6.04 7.62 8.93
N PRO A 161 5.72 6.69 9.85
CA PRO A 161 6.09 5.31 9.70
C PRO A 161 5.18 4.53 8.74
N TYR A 162 5.80 3.61 8.01
CA TYR A 162 5.14 2.69 7.10
C TYR A 162 5.31 1.26 7.62
N GLU A 163 4.44 0.35 7.16
CA GLU A 163 4.69 -1.08 7.26
C GLU A 163 5.00 -1.64 8.68
N LEU A 164 4.13 -1.43 9.66
CA LEU A 164 4.30 -1.92 11.03
C LEU A 164 3.14 -2.78 11.52
N ASN A 165 3.38 -3.62 12.53
CA ASN A 165 2.31 -4.34 13.21
C ASN A 165 1.54 -3.39 14.12
N GLN A 166 0.22 -3.56 14.19
CA GLN A 166 -0.63 -2.65 14.94
C GLN A 166 -1.94 -3.30 15.38
N LEU A 167 -2.53 -2.72 16.42
CA LEU A 167 -3.92 -2.88 16.81
C LEU A 167 -4.58 -1.49 16.79
N THR A 168 -5.46 -1.28 15.82
CA THR A 168 -6.08 0.01 15.56
C THR A 168 -7.59 -0.08 15.68
N TYR A 169 -8.21 0.96 16.22
CA TYR A 169 -9.66 1.18 16.14
C TYR A 169 -9.94 2.49 15.41
N ASN A 170 -10.70 2.40 14.32
CA ASN A 170 -11.22 3.55 13.58
C ASN A 170 -12.70 3.74 13.87
N TYR A 171 -13.05 4.98 14.17
CA TYR A 171 -14.42 5.41 14.39
C TYR A 171 -14.84 6.36 13.27
N ASP A 172 -15.99 6.10 12.67
CA ASP A 172 -16.68 6.99 11.76
C ASP A 172 -18.10 7.22 12.29
N ALA A 173 -18.43 8.48 12.60
CA ALA A 173 -19.75 8.85 13.12
C ALA A 173 -20.83 8.94 12.03
N GLY A 174 -20.46 8.82 10.75
CA GLY A 174 -21.37 8.96 9.60
C GLY A 174 -21.80 10.40 9.30
N ASN A 175 -21.29 11.39 10.05
CA ASN A 175 -21.60 12.80 9.91
C ASN A 175 -20.38 13.65 9.51
N GLY A 176 -19.32 13.00 9.01
CA GLY A 176 -18.06 13.61 8.63
C GLY A 176 -17.00 13.62 9.74
N PHE A 177 -17.36 13.36 11.01
CA PHE A 177 -16.40 13.19 12.09
C PHE A 177 -15.80 11.78 12.08
N THR A 178 -14.47 11.71 12.16
CA THR A 178 -13.72 10.45 12.27
C THR A 178 -12.69 10.54 13.39
N ALA A 179 -12.37 9.42 14.01
CA ALA A 179 -11.30 9.32 15.00
C ALA A 179 -10.55 7.99 14.89
N VAL A 180 -9.30 7.98 15.34
CA VAL A 180 -8.47 6.78 15.38
C VAL A 180 -7.71 6.71 16.69
N VAL A 181 -7.52 5.49 17.19
CA VAL A 181 -6.51 5.15 18.19
C VAL A 181 -5.80 3.87 17.76
N SER A 182 -4.48 3.83 17.91
CA SER A 182 -3.66 2.67 17.56
C SER A 182 -2.59 2.41 18.60
N LEU A 183 -2.33 1.12 18.83
CA LEU A 183 -1.10 0.61 19.44
C LEU A 183 -0.24 0.04 18.32
N GLU A 184 0.93 0.61 18.12
CA GLU A 184 1.81 0.33 16.99
C GLU A 184 3.14 -0.26 17.47
N ASP A 185 3.73 -1.12 16.63
CA ASP A 185 5.04 -1.70 16.87
C ASP A 185 6.11 -0.61 16.88
N SER A 186 6.79 -0.51 18.01
CA SER A 186 7.88 0.42 18.31
C SER A 186 9.24 -0.07 17.81
N ASN A 187 9.30 -1.24 17.16
CA ASN A 187 10.49 -1.88 16.63
C ASN A 187 11.47 -2.34 17.75
N SER A 188 11.18 -3.49 18.36
CA SER A 188 12.08 -4.13 19.33
C SER A 188 13.21 -4.90 18.63
N GLY A 189 14.46 -4.55 18.90
CA GLY A 189 15.65 -5.18 18.28
C GLY A 189 16.90 -5.02 19.13
N SER A 190 18.07 -5.41 18.62
CA SER A 190 19.35 -5.09 19.27
C SER A 190 19.53 -3.57 19.36
N ASP A 191 20.25 -3.08 20.37
CA ASP A 191 20.54 -1.65 20.49
C ASP A 191 21.28 -1.17 19.22
N SER A 192 20.60 -0.36 18.40
CA SER A 192 21.17 0.16 17.15
C SER A 192 22.12 1.32 17.45
N THR A 193 23.29 1.34 16.81
CA THR A 193 24.20 2.48 16.91
C THR A 193 23.59 3.71 16.24
N THR A 194 23.50 4.79 17.01
CA THR A 194 22.97 6.08 16.58
C THR A 194 24.04 6.89 15.85
N TYR A 195 23.62 7.75 14.92
CA TYR A 195 24.46 8.84 14.43
C TYR A 195 24.26 10.05 15.34
N ASP A 196 25.32 10.43 16.06
CA ASP A 196 25.31 11.58 16.97
C ASP A 196 24.20 11.52 18.03
N GLY A 197 23.80 10.31 18.46
CA GLY A 197 22.73 10.13 19.45
C GLY A 197 21.29 10.31 18.92
N ALA A 198 21.11 11.00 17.79
CA ALA A 198 19.79 11.41 17.30
C ALA A 198 18.95 10.29 16.65
N TRP A 199 19.57 9.20 16.22
CA TRP A 199 18.94 8.09 15.46
C TRP A 199 18.84 6.80 16.29
N VAL A 200 17.86 6.69 17.18
CA VAL A 200 17.60 5.43 17.90
C VAL A 200 16.42 4.72 17.24
N GLN A 201 16.67 3.60 16.55
CA GLN A 201 15.63 2.87 15.80
C GLN A 201 15.12 1.63 16.50
N SER A 202 15.84 1.15 17.52
CA SER A 202 15.46 -0.03 18.30
C SER A 202 16.15 -0.04 19.66
N LYS A 203 15.49 -0.66 20.64
CA LYS A 203 16.03 -0.90 21.98
C LYS A 203 15.64 -2.29 22.44
N ALA A 204 16.61 -3.03 22.99
CA ALA A 204 16.39 -4.42 23.41
C ALA A 204 15.50 -4.51 24.67
N ASP A 205 15.62 -3.53 25.57
CA ASP A 205 14.87 -3.43 26.82
C ASP A 205 13.82 -2.31 26.74
N HIS A 206 12.84 -2.49 25.86
CA HIS A 206 11.66 -1.62 25.76
C HIS A 206 10.40 -2.41 26.16
N TYR A 207 9.45 -1.75 26.82
CA TYR A 207 8.33 -2.43 27.48
C TYR A 207 6.93 -1.99 27.00
N ALA A 208 6.83 -1.03 26.08
CA ALA A 208 5.56 -0.42 25.68
C ALA A 208 5.47 -0.24 24.16
N PRO A 209 4.32 -0.55 23.53
CA PRO A 209 4.11 -0.19 22.12
C PRO A 209 4.09 1.33 21.96
N ASN A 210 4.24 1.76 20.71
CA ASN A 210 3.98 3.15 20.36
C ASN A 210 2.48 3.41 20.27
N VAL A 211 2.07 4.67 20.46
CA VAL A 211 0.65 5.03 20.52
C VAL A 211 0.38 6.11 19.49
N VAL A 212 -0.67 5.91 18.70
CA VAL A 212 -1.19 6.91 17.77
C VAL A 212 -2.63 7.25 18.13
N ALA A 213 -2.98 8.54 18.07
CA ALA A 213 -4.34 9.00 18.20
C ALA A 213 -4.61 10.18 17.26
N GLY A 214 -5.78 10.21 16.65
CA GLY A 214 -6.16 11.26 15.71
C GLY A 214 -7.65 11.52 15.66
N ALA A 215 -8.01 12.71 15.20
CA ALA A 215 -9.37 13.13 14.95
C ALA A 215 -9.45 13.95 13.66
N GLY A 216 -10.59 13.86 12.99
CA GLY A 216 -10.82 14.46 11.69
C GLY A 216 -12.26 14.90 11.49
N TYR A 217 -12.43 15.86 10.61
CA TYR A 217 -13.74 16.31 10.17
C TYR A 217 -13.73 16.63 8.68
N LYS A 218 -14.72 16.10 7.95
CA LYS A 218 -14.95 16.41 6.54
C LYS A 218 -16.29 17.13 6.37
N ALA A 219 -16.26 18.28 5.69
CA ALA A 219 -17.43 19.07 5.36
C ALA A 219 -17.36 19.59 3.92
N GLY A 220 -18.21 19.05 3.05
CA GLY A 220 -18.23 19.41 1.64
C GLY A 220 -16.88 19.16 0.95
N ALA A 221 -16.35 20.21 0.35
CA ALA A 221 -15.06 20.21 -0.36
C ALA A 221 -13.83 20.15 0.56
N TRP A 222 -13.99 20.31 1.88
CA TRP A 222 -12.88 20.47 2.82
C TRP A 222 -12.79 19.28 3.78
N SER A 223 -11.58 18.85 4.09
CA SER A 223 -11.30 18.00 5.25
C SER A 223 -10.16 18.56 6.07
N PHE A 224 -10.28 18.46 7.38
CA PHE A 224 -9.21 18.73 8.34
C PHE A 224 -8.99 17.50 9.20
N LYS A 225 -7.75 17.10 9.38
CA LYS A 225 -7.36 15.97 10.23
C LYS A 225 -6.13 16.32 11.03
N VAL A 226 -6.07 15.83 12.26
CA VAL A 226 -4.90 15.91 13.15
C VAL A 226 -4.62 14.54 13.74
N VAL A 227 -3.36 14.19 13.85
CA VAL A 227 -2.90 12.92 14.40
C VAL A 227 -1.60 13.14 15.15
N GLY A 228 -1.44 12.45 16.28
CA GLY A 228 -0.21 12.44 17.05
C GLY A 228 0.28 11.01 17.26
N GLY A 229 1.59 10.84 17.28
CA GLY A 229 2.26 9.58 17.60
C GLY A 229 3.26 9.78 18.72
N TYR A 230 3.37 8.81 19.62
CA TYR A 230 4.36 8.77 20.69
C TYR A 230 5.26 7.54 20.53
N ASP A 231 6.57 7.80 20.44
CA ASP A 231 7.61 6.81 20.33
C ASP A 231 8.22 6.50 21.71
N SER A 232 7.89 5.33 22.22
CA SER A 232 8.35 4.82 23.50
C SER A 232 9.85 4.51 23.57
N ILE A 233 10.52 4.33 22.43
CA ILE A 233 11.96 4.02 22.38
C ILE A 233 12.79 5.26 22.70
N VAL A 234 12.40 6.39 22.10
CA VAL A 234 13.08 7.68 22.21
C VAL A 234 12.47 8.56 23.30
N GLU A 235 11.28 8.19 23.79
CA GLU A 235 10.47 8.94 24.76
C GLU A 235 10.04 10.31 24.23
N GLU A 236 9.79 10.40 22.93
CA GLU A 236 9.40 11.61 22.20
C GLU A 236 8.17 11.33 21.33
N GLY A 237 7.55 12.38 20.78
CA GLY A 237 6.42 12.24 19.87
C GLY A 237 6.42 13.28 18.77
N ALA A 238 5.40 13.18 17.92
CA ALA A 238 5.15 14.17 16.90
C ALA A 238 3.65 14.33 16.66
N VAL A 239 3.26 15.52 16.20
CA VAL A 239 1.89 15.82 15.78
C VAL A 239 1.90 16.29 14.34
N LYS A 240 0.97 15.75 13.54
CA LYS A 240 0.74 16.14 12.15
C LYS A 240 -0.70 16.58 11.97
N ALA A 241 -0.90 17.68 11.24
CA ALA A 241 -2.22 18.16 10.86
C ALA A 241 -2.25 18.43 9.35
N ARG A 242 -3.40 18.17 8.73
CA ARG A 242 -3.60 18.33 7.29
C ARG A 242 -4.96 18.91 6.97
N VAL A 243 -4.96 19.80 6.00
CA VAL A 243 -6.16 20.29 5.31
C VAL A 243 -6.11 19.81 3.87
N ASP A 244 -7.20 19.24 3.39
CA ASP A 244 -7.42 18.96 1.97
C ASP A 244 -8.62 19.77 1.48
N ALA A 245 -8.55 20.19 0.22
CA ALA A 245 -9.60 20.93 -0.45
C ALA A 245 -9.77 20.47 -1.90
N ASP A 246 -11.01 20.25 -2.31
CA ASP A 246 -11.40 20.01 -3.70
C ASP A 246 -12.12 21.24 -4.28
N PHE A 247 -11.48 21.90 -5.25
CA PHE A 247 -12.01 23.09 -5.91
C PHE A 247 -12.76 22.76 -7.22
N GLY A 248 -12.97 21.48 -7.52
CA GLY A 248 -13.58 20.98 -8.74
C GLY A 248 -12.62 20.95 -9.94
N ALA A 249 -11.92 22.06 -10.20
CA ALA A 249 -10.92 22.13 -11.28
C ALA A 249 -9.54 21.57 -10.88
N PHE A 250 -9.25 21.56 -9.58
CA PHE A 250 -8.02 21.02 -9.00
C PHE A 250 -8.26 20.67 -7.53
N SER A 251 -7.41 19.81 -6.97
CA SER A 251 -7.33 19.55 -5.54
C SER A 251 -6.05 20.13 -4.96
N ALA A 252 -6.07 20.51 -3.69
CA ALA A 252 -4.87 20.95 -2.97
C ALA A 252 -4.87 20.42 -1.54
N PHE A 253 -3.68 20.29 -0.98
CA PHE A 253 -3.50 19.99 0.44
C PHE A 253 -2.39 20.84 1.05
N LEU A 254 -2.46 21.03 2.36
CA LEU A 254 -1.41 21.57 3.19
C LEU A 254 -1.33 20.73 4.46
N MET A 255 -0.13 20.24 4.76
CA MET A 255 0.17 19.41 5.91
C MET A 255 1.35 20.01 6.69
N GLY A 256 1.25 20.03 8.01
CA GLY A 256 2.31 20.49 8.89
C GLY A 256 2.55 19.49 10.01
N GLY A 257 3.82 19.28 10.34
CA GLY A 257 4.29 18.39 11.39
C GLY A 257 5.10 19.16 12.42
N TRP A 258 4.97 18.79 13.69
CA TRP A 258 5.78 19.29 14.80
C TRP A 258 6.34 18.10 15.59
N ASN A 259 7.65 18.14 15.84
CA ASN A 259 8.39 17.17 16.64
C ASN A 259 8.55 17.71 18.07
N THR A 260 8.37 16.88 19.10
CA THR A 260 8.50 17.32 20.50
C THR A 260 9.92 17.71 20.88
N ASP A 261 10.93 17.11 20.22
CA ASP A 261 12.35 17.42 20.39
C ASP A 261 13.06 17.34 19.02
N GLY A 262 13.31 18.50 18.40
CA GLY A 262 13.94 18.59 17.08
C GLY A 262 15.39 18.10 17.02
N ASP A 263 16.03 17.85 18.15
CA ASP A 263 17.38 17.25 18.22
C ASP A 263 17.33 15.72 18.26
N LYS A 264 16.14 15.12 18.37
CA LYS A 264 15.92 13.67 18.36
C LYS A 264 14.99 13.26 17.23
N LEU A 265 15.42 12.28 16.44
CA LEU A 265 14.54 11.63 15.49
C LEU A 265 13.78 10.53 16.23
N ASN A 266 12.46 10.57 16.10
CA ASN A 266 11.57 9.52 16.57
C ASN A 266 10.80 8.93 15.39
N GLN A 267 10.14 7.79 15.62
CA GLN A 267 9.41 7.06 14.57
C GLN A 267 8.35 7.91 13.83
N TYR A 268 7.84 8.99 14.42
CA TYR A 268 6.79 9.84 13.84
C TYR A 268 7.29 11.18 13.27
N ALA A 269 8.57 11.52 13.52
CA ALA A 269 9.29 12.68 12.97
C ALA A 269 10.73 12.27 12.60
N GLY A 270 10.83 11.21 11.79
CA GLY A 270 12.09 10.58 11.38
C GLY A 270 12.69 11.15 10.09
N SER A 271 13.38 10.28 9.35
CA SER A 271 14.00 10.63 8.08
C SER A 271 14.11 9.41 7.15
N ASN A 272 13.80 9.60 5.87
CA ASN A 272 14.14 8.69 4.78
C ASN A 272 15.47 9.04 4.11
N GLN A 273 16.11 10.13 4.53
CA GLN A 273 17.32 10.62 3.88
C GLN A 273 18.52 9.75 4.23
N ASN A 274 19.37 9.53 3.23
CA ASN A 274 20.72 9.05 3.45
C ASN A 274 21.51 10.06 4.30
N ILE A 275 22.45 9.56 5.10
CA ILE A 275 23.32 10.38 5.95
C ILE A 275 24.04 11.52 5.21
N SER A 276 24.26 11.39 3.90
CA SER A 276 24.82 12.44 3.05
C SER A 276 24.03 13.74 3.01
N ALA A 277 22.73 13.71 3.33
CA ALA A 277 21.87 14.90 3.46
C ALA A 277 22.27 15.78 4.65
N CYS A 278 22.75 15.17 5.74
CA CYS A 278 23.20 15.85 6.95
C CYS A 278 24.71 15.74 7.21
N THR A 279 25.50 15.47 6.16
CA THR A 279 26.97 15.51 6.22
C THR A 279 27.48 16.83 5.64
N ALA A 280 28.14 17.63 6.45
CA ALA A 280 28.72 18.92 6.07
C ALA A 280 29.93 18.76 5.11
N PRO A 281 30.35 19.82 4.39
CA PRO A 281 31.49 19.76 3.48
C PRO A 281 32.83 19.36 4.10
N ASP A 282 32.99 19.53 5.42
CA ASP A 282 34.17 19.10 6.17
C ASP A 282 34.12 17.63 6.62
N GLY A 283 33.03 16.92 6.29
CA GLY A 283 32.79 15.53 6.66
C GLY A 283 32.09 15.33 8.00
N THR A 284 31.76 16.39 8.74
CA THR A 284 31.03 16.30 10.01
C THR A 284 29.58 15.88 9.75
N VAL A 285 29.10 14.90 10.50
CA VAL A 285 27.70 14.42 10.44
C VAL A 285 26.87 15.10 11.52
N HIS A 286 25.73 15.67 11.14
CA HIS A 286 24.74 16.26 12.05
C HIS A 286 23.47 15.41 12.06
N GLY A 287 23.47 14.29 12.80
CA GLY A 287 22.43 13.25 12.72
C GLY A 287 20.99 13.79 12.81
N ALA A 288 20.70 14.66 13.78
CA ALA A 288 19.37 15.25 13.96
C ALA A 288 18.89 16.05 12.73
N LYS A 289 19.82 16.66 11.99
CA LYS A 289 19.52 17.49 10.81
C LYS A 289 19.22 16.68 9.55
N CYS A 290 19.19 15.36 9.61
CA CYS A 290 18.70 14.55 8.50
C CYS A 290 17.16 14.46 8.44
N GLY A 291 16.44 14.71 9.54
CA GLY A 291 14.97 14.68 9.55
C GLY A 291 14.36 16.09 9.66
N TRP A 292 13.22 16.20 10.33
CA TRP A 292 12.45 17.44 10.38
C TRP A 292 13.19 18.58 11.09
N GLY A 293 13.93 18.27 12.16
CA GLY A 293 14.16 19.25 13.21
C GLY A 293 12.87 19.45 14.01
N ASP A 294 12.56 20.68 14.40
CA ASP A 294 11.37 20.97 15.19
C ASP A 294 10.06 20.85 14.39
N TRP A 295 10.09 21.07 13.09
CA TRP A 295 8.88 21.09 12.25
C TRP A 295 9.17 20.73 10.80
N ALA A 296 8.12 20.31 10.10
CA ALA A 296 8.12 20.10 8.66
C ALA A 296 6.77 20.53 8.06
N VAL A 297 6.78 20.93 6.80
CA VAL A 297 5.59 21.32 6.05
C VAL A 297 5.61 20.68 4.67
N TRP A 298 4.45 20.21 4.22
CA TRP A 298 4.21 19.69 2.87
C TRP A 298 3.00 20.39 2.30
N GLY A 299 3.04 20.69 1.02
CA GLY A 299 1.90 21.21 0.30
C GLY A 299 1.93 20.78 -1.14
N GLY A 300 0.76 20.58 -1.72
CA GLY A 300 0.70 20.15 -3.10
C GLY A 300 -0.63 20.41 -3.76
N VAL A 301 -0.61 20.30 -5.08
CA VAL A 301 -1.75 20.50 -5.97
C VAL A 301 -1.83 19.38 -6.99
N GLY A 302 -3.05 18.98 -7.32
CA GLY A 302 -3.36 18.04 -8.40
C GLY A 302 -4.34 18.66 -9.38
N VAL A 303 -3.94 18.77 -10.65
CA VAL A 303 -4.75 19.39 -11.70
C VAL A 303 -5.07 18.36 -12.78
N PRO A 304 -6.31 17.83 -12.83
CA PRO A 304 -6.75 16.99 -13.93
C PRO A 304 -6.99 17.86 -15.17
N PHE A 305 -6.22 17.63 -16.25
CA PHE A 305 -6.48 18.28 -17.53
C PHE A 305 -7.62 17.60 -18.30
N ASN A 306 -7.73 16.28 -18.16
CA ASN A 306 -8.81 15.44 -18.67
C ASN A 306 -8.77 14.06 -17.99
N ASP A 307 -9.67 13.16 -18.37
CA ASP A 307 -9.81 11.80 -17.80
C ASP A 307 -8.55 10.93 -17.90
N LYS A 308 -7.58 11.29 -18.75
CA LYS A 308 -6.34 10.53 -18.99
C LYS A 308 -5.10 11.23 -18.51
N LEU A 309 -5.14 12.53 -18.21
CA LEU A 309 -3.93 13.30 -17.90
C LEU A 309 -4.16 14.19 -16.69
N LYS A 310 -3.33 13.97 -15.67
CA LYS A 310 -3.27 14.78 -14.45
C LYS A 310 -1.85 15.26 -14.23
N TRP A 311 -1.69 16.51 -13.83
CA TRP A 311 -0.42 17.06 -13.35
C TRP A 311 -0.45 17.19 -11.84
N ASN A 312 0.66 16.84 -11.19
CA ASN A 312 0.84 17.00 -9.75
C ASN A 312 2.10 17.80 -9.43
N LEU A 313 2.05 18.56 -8.34
CA LEU A 313 3.18 19.25 -7.73
C LEU A 313 3.11 19.06 -6.21
N GLN A 314 4.23 18.69 -5.62
CA GLN A 314 4.46 18.64 -4.18
C GLN A 314 5.67 19.51 -3.85
N LEU A 315 5.57 20.26 -2.76
CA LEU A 315 6.66 20.99 -2.13
C LEU A 315 6.73 20.59 -0.66
N ALA A 316 7.93 20.40 -0.14
CA ALA A 316 8.13 20.18 1.28
C ALA A 316 9.35 20.94 1.82
N TYR A 317 9.31 21.30 3.10
CA TYR A 317 10.40 22.00 3.77
C TYR A 317 10.47 21.65 5.25
N THR A 318 11.68 21.62 5.80
CA THR A 318 11.94 21.25 7.20
C THR A 318 12.70 22.32 7.96
N ASP A 319 12.62 22.29 9.30
CA ASP A 319 13.48 23.10 10.18
C ASP A 319 14.97 22.79 9.99
N SER A 320 15.30 21.55 9.63
CA SER A 320 16.65 21.17 9.16
C SER A 320 17.07 21.82 7.84
N LYS A 321 16.21 22.64 7.24
CA LYS A 321 16.40 23.38 5.99
C LYS A 321 16.67 22.47 4.79
N ILE A 322 15.97 21.34 4.75
CA ILE A 322 15.88 20.51 3.55
C ILE A 322 14.64 20.98 2.80
N PHE A 323 14.82 21.36 1.52
CA PHE A 323 13.72 21.74 0.64
C PHE A 323 13.56 20.70 -0.45
N GLU A 324 12.33 20.27 -0.70
CA GLU A 324 11.95 19.33 -1.74
C GLU A 324 10.92 20.00 -2.67
N ALA A 325 11.08 19.81 -3.97
CA ALA A 325 10.08 20.11 -4.98
C ALA A 325 9.96 18.95 -5.97
N THR A 326 8.81 18.29 -6.00
CA THR A 326 8.53 17.13 -6.86
C THR A 326 7.34 17.41 -7.77
N THR A 327 7.45 17.06 -9.05
CA THR A 327 6.35 17.21 -10.01
C THR A 327 6.29 16.07 -11.00
N ASN A 328 5.07 15.67 -11.36
CA ASN A 328 4.86 14.58 -12.30
C ASN A 328 3.63 14.76 -13.21
N LEU A 329 3.53 13.88 -14.20
CA LEU A 329 2.35 13.74 -15.06
C LEU A 329 1.84 12.32 -14.99
N LYS A 330 0.62 12.12 -14.49
CA LYS A 330 -0.04 10.81 -14.53
C LYS A 330 -0.81 10.68 -15.83
N PHE A 331 -0.28 9.91 -16.77
CA PHE A 331 -0.90 9.65 -18.06
C PHE A 331 -1.46 8.22 -18.14
N ASN A 332 -2.78 8.11 -18.29
CA ASN A 332 -3.51 6.86 -18.42
C ASN A 332 -4.01 6.68 -19.87
N PRO A 333 -3.16 6.23 -20.83
CA PRO A 333 -3.55 6.10 -22.24
C PRO A 333 -4.76 5.17 -22.43
N VAL A 334 -4.82 4.11 -21.63
CA VAL A 334 -5.91 3.13 -21.56
C VAL A 334 -6.20 2.75 -20.11
N LYS A 335 -7.33 2.08 -19.87
CA LYS A 335 -7.71 1.61 -18.54
C LYS A 335 -6.60 0.73 -17.93
N ASN A 336 -6.28 1.00 -16.66
CA ASN A 336 -5.30 0.29 -15.85
C ASN A 336 -3.85 0.33 -16.36
N LEU A 337 -3.50 1.23 -17.27
CA LEU A 337 -2.11 1.47 -17.67
C LEU A 337 -1.75 2.91 -17.34
N LEU A 338 -0.77 3.09 -16.46
CA LEU A 338 -0.19 4.37 -16.06
C LEU A 338 1.21 4.52 -16.67
N VAL A 339 1.47 5.70 -17.22
CA VAL A 339 2.80 6.19 -17.57
C VAL A 339 3.03 7.48 -16.79
N GLU A 340 4.08 7.52 -15.99
CA GLU A 340 4.31 8.59 -15.01
C GLU A 340 5.78 9.03 -15.03
N PRO A 341 6.14 10.05 -15.83
CA PRO A 341 7.39 10.77 -15.65
C PRO A 341 7.32 11.71 -14.45
N GLU A 342 8.40 11.74 -13.67
CA GLU A 342 8.56 12.58 -12.50
C GLU A 342 9.96 13.20 -12.44
N LEU A 343 10.02 14.42 -11.90
CA LEU A 343 11.25 15.12 -11.54
C LEU A 343 11.16 15.60 -10.10
N THR A 344 12.22 15.35 -9.33
CA THR A 344 12.37 15.80 -7.95
C THR A 344 13.64 16.63 -7.82
N TYR A 345 13.53 17.82 -7.22
CA TYR A 345 14.66 18.65 -6.80
C TYR A 345 14.72 18.69 -5.28
N VAL A 346 15.93 18.56 -4.72
CA VAL A 346 16.17 18.64 -3.28
C VAL A 346 17.36 19.54 -3.00
N HIS A 347 17.20 20.46 -2.04
CA HIS A 347 18.27 21.31 -1.50
C HIS A 347 18.61 20.89 -0.08
N TYR A 348 19.90 20.82 0.24
CA TYR A 348 20.41 20.45 1.56
C TYR A 348 21.32 21.55 2.14
N ASP A 349 20.85 22.29 3.15
CA ASP A 349 21.63 23.40 3.74
C ASP A 349 22.91 22.91 4.44
N VAL A 350 22.81 21.81 5.21
CA VAL A 350 23.96 21.24 5.95
C VAL A 350 25.07 20.83 4.99
N ALA A 351 24.72 20.11 3.92
CA ALA A 351 25.66 19.65 2.92
C ALA A 351 26.13 20.74 1.95
N LYS A 352 25.40 21.88 1.88
CA LYS A 352 25.59 22.97 0.91
C LYS A 352 25.59 22.49 -0.54
N ASP A 353 24.64 21.62 -0.86
CA ASP A 353 24.55 21.00 -2.18
C ASP A 353 23.11 20.62 -2.50
N ASP A 354 22.89 20.30 -3.77
CA ASP A 354 21.58 20.07 -4.37
C ASP A 354 21.53 18.71 -5.07
N THR A 355 20.33 18.19 -5.28
CA THR A 355 20.12 16.99 -6.09
C THR A 355 18.90 17.15 -6.97
N VAL A 356 19.01 16.63 -8.19
CA VAL A 356 17.87 16.44 -9.08
C VAL A 356 17.82 14.96 -9.43
N ALA A 357 16.67 14.35 -9.22
CA ALA A 357 16.39 12.97 -9.56
C ALA A 357 15.17 12.88 -10.47
N GLY A 358 15.09 11.83 -11.25
CA GLY A 358 13.97 11.62 -12.16
C GLY A 358 13.56 10.15 -12.23
N ILE A 359 12.28 9.91 -12.43
CA ILE A 359 11.71 8.57 -12.56
C ILE A 359 10.81 8.57 -13.80
N LEU A 360 10.91 7.53 -14.62
CA LEU A 360 9.91 7.23 -15.64
C LEU A 360 9.28 5.88 -15.34
N ARG A 361 8.04 5.90 -14.86
CA ARG A 361 7.29 4.71 -14.44
C ARG A 361 6.29 4.27 -15.50
N PHE A 362 6.21 2.96 -15.66
CA PHE A 362 5.14 2.26 -16.34
C PHE A 362 4.49 1.29 -15.35
N GLU A 363 3.19 1.41 -15.12
CA GLU A 363 2.47 0.56 -14.18
C GLU A 363 1.19 0.02 -14.82
N ARG A 364 0.97 -1.29 -14.69
CA ARG A 364 -0.28 -1.93 -15.08
C ARG A 364 -0.92 -2.63 -13.89
N ASN A 365 -2.16 -2.27 -13.60
CA ASN A 365 -2.97 -2.87 -12.55
C ASN A 365 -3.92 -3.94 -13.14
N PHE A 366 -4.25 -4.97 -12.38
CA PHE A 366 -5.20 -6.01 -12.78
C PHE A 366 -6.17 -6.39 -11.68
#